data_AF-A0A2A4MNZ3-F1
#
_entry.id   AF-A0A2A4MNZ3-F1
#
_cell.length_a   1.000
_cell.length_b   1.000
_cell.length_c   1.000
_cell.angle_alpha   90.00
_cell.angle_beta   90.00
_cell.angle_gamma   90.00
#
_symmetry.space_group_name_H-M   'P 1'
#
loop_
_entity.id
_entity.type
_entity.pdbx_description
1 polymer ?
#
loop_
_entity_poly.entity_id
_entity_poly.type
_entity_poly.pdbx_seq_one_letter_code
_entity_poly.pdbx_strand_id
1 'polypeptide(L)'
;TIFTLADARLLHYYFNETDTESFTQEQQRAVSGFGSFGSIANLAAGAARLDPVYRFDTPVEEQGGEIAISALETNRYHPSIPDGIRATVYDHTVNVYGRVDDSLIAARPLDNVGVQYGLQAFNEGLINAQQFIALNRDIGGFDRDMNHIPQRHVADAQASKMAIESGRVLFGGGGLANTPIIDYRSYTDNRENGDIHMIVHQFSTRERLLNANGHADNHVMTVGGLWGFEEDRPDLGNLFTQMDSWLMAMLDDTSTPNAVVKMRNAKPDTLVDNCWDNSGVSRENIAQEQTFSGESRCNQLYRAYPTARQVAGGQLSNDVIKCQLKVLDREDYLSALSDSQWMELQQVFILGVCDWDKGDASGASYQGTWASFGPSTVNRL
;
A
#
# COMPACT_ATOMS: atom_id res chain seq x y z
N THR A 1 -1.06 -1.09 1.76
CA THR A 1 -1.44 -0.65 3.12
C THR A 1 -0.38 -0.98 4.16
N ILE A 2 -0.02 -2.25 4.42
CA ILE A 2 0.93 -2.60 5.51
C ILE A 2 2.26 -1.83 5.45
N PHE A 3 2.91 -1.79 4.29
CA PHE A 3 4.11 -0.98 4.09
C PHE A 3 3.88 0.51 4.36
N THR A 4 2.82 1.09 3.79
CA THR A 4 2.45 2.50 3.98
C THR A 4 2.33 2.87 5.45
N LEU A 5 1.77 1.98 6.28
CA LEU A 5 1.62 2.20 7.72
C LEU A 5 2.96 2.10 8.45
N ALA A 6 3.76 1.08 8.13
CA ALA A 6 5.09 0.92 8.71
C ALA A 6 6.00 2.11 8.37
N ASP A 7 6.00 2.54 7.10
CA ASP A 7 6.73 3.70 6.62
C ASP A 7 6.22 4.98 7.31
N ALA A 8 4.90 5.14 7.49
CA ALA A 8 4.33 6.26 8.25
C ALA A 8 4.78 6.24 9.72
N ARG A 9 4.84 5.08 10.38
CA ARG A 9 5.33 4.96 11.77
C ARG A 9 6.82 5.30 11.88
N LEU A 10 7.64 4.94 10.89
CA LEU A 10 9.04 5.36 10.84
C LEU A 10 9.17 6.89 10.69
N LEU A 11 8.45 7.47 9.74
CA LEU A 11 8.47 8.92 9.52
C LEU A 11 7.94 9.68 10.73
N HIS A 12 6.85 9.20 11.33
CA HIS A 12 6.28 9.79 12.54
C HIS A 12 7.28 9.76 13.71
N TYR A 13 7.95 8.64 13.95
CA TYR A 13 9.00 8.54 14.96
C TYR A 13 10.16 9.48 14.65
N TYR A 14 10.63 9.51 13.40
CA TYR A 14 11.73 10.38 13.01
C TYR A 14 11.42 11.86 13.27
N PHE A 15 10.26 12.35 12.85
CA PHE A 15 9.89 13.76 13.02
C PHE A 15 9.50 14.16 14.45
N ASN A 16 9.22 13.21 15.35
CA ASN A 16 8.82 13.51 16.73
C ASN A 16 9.86 13.13 17.79
N GLU A 17 10.79 12.24 17.47
CA GLU A 17 11.78 11.73 18.44
C GLU A 17 13.23 11.90 17.97
N THR A 18 13.49 11.84 16.66
CA THR A 18 14.86 11.86 16.10
C THR A 18 15.29 13.25 15.65
N ASP A 19 14.46 13.93 14.85
CA ASP A 19 14.70 15.26 14.32
C ASP A 19 13.41 16.09 14.36
N THR A 20 13.20 16.74 15.49
CA THR A 20 11.95 17.45 15.82
C THR A 20 11.88 18.88 15.29
N GLU A 21 13.02 19.44 14.87
CA GLU A 21 13.13 20.87 14.57
C GLU A 21 13.48 21.15 13.10
N SER A 22 14.13 20.22 12.40
CA SER A 22 14.70 20.54 11.09
C SER A 22 13.68 20.50 9.95
N PHE A 23 12.47 19.95 10.13
CA PHE A 23 11.46 19.83 9.08
C PHE A 23 10.18 20.59 9.43
N THR A 24 9.74 21.48 8.53
CA THR A 24 8.39 22.07 8.63
C THR A 24 7.31 21.03 8.36
N GLN A 25 6.08 21.26 8.82
CA GLN A 25 4.96 20.34 8.55
C GLN A 25 4.76 20.06 7.06
N GLU A 26 4.93 21.07 6.21
CA GLU A 26 4.81 20.91 4.76
C GLU A 26 5.94 20.05 4.18
N GLN A 27 7.16 20.15 4.72
CA GLN A 27 8.27 19.27 4.34
C GLN A 27 8.02 17.84 4.81
N GLN A 28 7.51 17.63 6.03
CA GLN A 28 7.14 16.30 6.53
C GLN A 28 6.05 15.67 5.64
N ARG A 29 5.03 16.45 5.27
CA ARG A 29 3.98 16.05 4.34
C ARG A 29 4.57 15.64 2.99
N ALA A 30 5.43 16.48 2.40
CA ALA A 30 6.08 16.19 1.13
C ALA A 30 6.95 14.92 1.17
N VAL A 31 7.70 14.70 2.25
CA VAL A 31 8.49 13.47 2.46
C VAL A 31 7.61 12.23 2.55
N SER A 32 6.45 12.32 3.21
CA SER A 32 5.51 11.21 3.35
C SER A 32 4.75 10.90 2.05
N GLY A 33 4.58 11.90 1.19
CA GLY A 33 3.76 11.85 0.00
C GLY A 33 2.26 12.08 0.24
N PHE A 34 1.81 12.10 1.50
CA PHE A 34 0.39 12.15 1.83
C PHE A 34 -0.27 13.50 1.51
N GLY A 35 -1.58 13.44 1.24
CA GLY A 35 -2.38 14.63 0.96
C GLY A 35 -2.55 15.56 2.16
N SER A 36 -2.70 14.98 3.36
CA SER A 36 -2.74 15.73 4.62
C SER A 36 -1.56 15.36 5.52
N PHE A 37 -0.99 16.37 6.19
CA PHE A 37 0.02 16.20 7.25
C PHE A 37 -0.46 15.25 8.36
N GLY A 38 -1.72 15.36 8.79
CA GLY A 38 -2.29 14.51 9.84
C GLY A 38 -2.29 13.01 9.51
N SER A 39 -2.19 12.67 8.22
CA SER A 39 -2.07 11.27 7.77
C SER A 39 -0.82 10.58 8.29
N ILE A 40 0.27 11.31 8.56
CA ILE A 40 1.50 10.71 9.08
C ILE A 40 1.22 10.05 10.44
N ALA A 41 0.63 10.78 11.38
CA ALA A 41 0.28 10.27 12.70
C ALA A 41 -0.82 9.20 12.64
N ASN A 42 -1.87 9.43 11.85
CA ASN A 42 -2.98 8.48 11.73
C ASN A 42 -2.56 7.12 11.17
N LEU A 43 -1.76 7.11 10.10
CA LEU A 43 -1.26 5.86 9.52
C LEU A 43 -0.19 5.22 10.41
N ALA A 44 0.59 6.01 11.15
CA ALA A 44 1.50 5.50 12.17
C ALA A 44 0.77 4.77 13.29
N ALA A 45 -0.33 5.33 13.81
CA ALA A 45 -1.20 4.64 14.78
C ALA A 45 -1.74 3.33 14.19
N GLY A 46 -2.19 3.37 12.93
CA GLY A 46 -2.62 2.17 12.22
C GLY A 46 -1.54 1.08 12.11
N ALA A 47 -0.24 1.37 12.23
CA ALA A 47 0.80 0.34 12.27
C ALA A 47 0.81 -0.49 13.58
N ALA A 48 -0.05 -0.18 14.55
CA ALA A 48 -0.30 -1.02 15.73
C ALA A 48 -0.67 -2.48 15.38
N ARG A 49 -1.30 -2.70 14.22
CA ARG A 49 -1.60 -4.06 13.69
C ARG A 49 -0.35 -4.91 13.36
N LEU A 50 0.83 -4.30 13.36
CA LEU A 50 2.13 -4.96 13.22
C LEU A 50 2.80 -5.24 14.57
N ASP A 51 2.32 -4.58 15.62
CA ASP A 51 2.91 -4.59 16.95
C ASP A 51 2.31 -5.75 17.76
N PRO A 52 3.11 -6.74 18.19
CA PRO A 52 2.62 -7.87 18.96
C PRO A 52 2.43 -7.53 20.44
N VAL A 53 2.95 -6.38 20.91
CA VAL A 53 2.97 -6.01 22.32
C VAL A 53 1.80 -5.09 22.61
N TYR A 54 0.99 -5.49 23.58
CA TYR A 54 -0.06 -4.63 24.10
C TYR A 54 0.47 -3.73 25.21
N ARG A 55 0.21 -2.42 25.08
CA ARG A 55 0.59 -1.39 26.05
C ARG A 55 -0.70 -0.73 26.58
N PHE A 56 -0.88 -0.76 27.90
CA PHE A 56 -2.10 -0.25 28.54
C PHE A 56 -2.17 1.28 28.57
N ASP A 57 -1.03 1.94 28.42
CA ASP A 57 -0.83 3.39 28.51
C ASP A 57 -0.85 4.09 27.14
N THR A 58 -1.00 3.34 26.04
CA THR A 58 -1.14 3.92 24.69
C THR A 58 -2.62 4.12 24.33
N PRO A 59 -2.96 5.15 23.52
CA PRO A 59 -4.30 5.31 22.94
C PRO A 59 -4.78 4.04 22.24
N VAL A 60 -6.11 3.81 22.22
CA VAL A 60 -6.71 2.58 21.68
C VAL A 60 -6.31 2.36 20.22
N GLU A 61 -6.29 3.42 19.43
CA GLU A 61 -5.90 3.41 18.03
C GLU A 61 -4.42 3.04 17.77
N GLU A 62 -3.58 3.08 18.81
CA GLU A 62 -2.15 2.74 18.77
C GLU A 62 -1.83 1.40 19.47
N GLN A 63 -2.84 0.72 20.04
CA GLN A 63 -2.64 -0.51 20.80
C GLN A 63 -2.33 -1.71 19.88
N GLY A 64 -1.11 -2.24 20.02
CA GLY A 64 -0.71 -3.52 19.46
C GLY A 64 -1.21 -4.72 20.26
N GLY A 65 -1.10 -5.92 19.72
CA GLY A 65 -1.30 -7.17 20.48
C GLY A 65 -2.68 -7.33 21.13
N GLU A 66 -3.70 -6.61 20.66
CA GLU A 66 -5.04 -6.66 21.24
C GLU A 66 -5.63 -8.08 21.15
N ILE A 67 -6.25 -8.51 22.26
CA ILE A 67 -6.98 -9.78 22.34
C ILE A 67 -8.36 -9.45 22.88
N ALA A 68 -9.39 -9.61 22.05
CA ALA A 68 -10.77 -9.32 22.42
C ALA A 68 -11.43 -10.40 23.29
N ILE A 69 -10.79 -11.57 23.43
CA ILE A 69 -11.30 -12.69 24.22
C ILE A 69 -10.64 -12.64 25.60
N SER A 70 -11.38 -12.21 26.63
CA SER A 70 -10.81 -12.02 27.97
C SER A 70 -10.17 -13.28 28.56
N ALA A 71 -10.67 -14.47 28.23
CA ALA A 71 -10.08 -15.75 28.64
C ALA A 71 -8.68 -16.01 28.06
N LEU A 72 -8.27 -15.28 27.02
CA LEU A 72 -6.97 -15.40 26.35
C LEU A 72 -6.02 -14.25 26.68
N GLU A 73 -6.46 -13.22 27.42
CA GLU A 73 -5.62 -12.07 27.77
C GLU A 73 -4.36 -12.48 28.56
N THR A 74 -4.47 -13.45 29.47
CA THR A 74 -3.31 -13.95 30.25
C THR A 74 -2.33 -14.76 29.41
N ASN A 75 -2.74 -15.19 28.21
CA ASN A 75 -1.89 -15.92 27.27
C ASN A 75 -1.29 -14.97 26.21
N ARG A 76 -1.54 -13.66 26.28
CA ARG A 76 -1.02 -12.69 25.32
C ARG A 76 0.51 -12.70 25.32
N TYR A 77 1.08 -12.51 24.13
CA TYR A 77 2.51 -12.29 23.98
C TYR A 77 2.98 -11.08 24.79
N HIS A 78 4.11 -11.24 25.46
CA HIS A 78 4.91 -10.19 26.05
C HIS A 78 6.37 -10.65 25.97
N PRO A 79 7.39 -9.77 25.96
CA PRO A 79 8.79 -10.22 25.96
C PRO A 79 9.15 -11.17 27.11
N SER A 80 8.42 -11.13 28.23
CA SER A 80 8.56 -12.07 29.35
C SER A 80 7.71 -13.34 29.24
N ILE A 81 6.83 -13.43 28.24
CA ILE A 81 5.97 -14.57 27.91
C ILE A 81 6.14 -14.83 26.38
N PRO A 82 7.32 -15.32 25.96
CA PRO A 82 7.71 -15.34 24.56
C PRO A 82 6.86 -16.27 23.70
N ASP A 83 6.24 -17.28 24.31
CA ASP A 83 5.36 -18.25 23.64
C ASP A 83 3.87 -17.83 23.66
N GLY A 84 3.57 -16.60 24.10
CA GLY A 84 2.22 -16.07 24.14
C GLY A 84 1.62 -15.81 22.76
N ILE A 85 0.31 -15.58 22.73
CA ILE A 85 -0.48 -15.27 21.54
C ILE A 85 -0.05 -13.91 20.99
N ARG A 86 0.51 -13.92 19.78
CA ARG A 86 0.82 -12.72 19.00
C ARG A 86 -0.35 -12.43 18.06
N ALA A 87 -0.86 -11.20 18.09
CA ALA A 87 -2.04 -10.78 17.32
C ALA A 87 -1.70 -9.84 16.15
N THR A 88 -0.53 -10.02 15.53
CA THR A 88 -0.16 -9.19 14.36
C THR A 88 -0.82 -9.71 13.08
N VAL A 89 -0.88 -8.86 12.06
CA VAL A 89 -1.33 -9.27 10.72
C VAL A 89 -0.50 -10.42 10.13
N TYR A 90 0.78 -10.54 10.53
CA TYR A 90 1.65 -11.63 10.08
C TYR A 90 1.36 -12.92 10.84
N ASP A 91 1.11 -12.85 12.15
CA ASP A 91 0.76 -14.02 12.96
C ASP A 91 -0.60 -14.62 12.54
N HIS A 92 -1.57 -13.78 12.18
CA HIS A 92 -2.83 -14.22 11.57
C HIS A 92 -2.64 -14.94 10.22
N THR A 93 -1.52 -14.67 9.53
CA THR A 93 -1.21 -15.23 8.20
C THR A 93 -0.04 -16.21 8.23
N VAL A 94 0.31 -16.75 9.40
CA VAL A 94 1.46 -17.64 9.62
C VAL A 94 1.45 -18.89 8.73
N ASN A 95 0.27 -19.41 8.39
CA ASN A 95 0.16 -20.56 7.48
C ASN A 95 0.71 -20.25 6.08
N VAL A 96 0.67 -18.98 5.65
CA VAL A 96 1.19 -18.56 4.35
C VAL A 96 2.68 -18.20 4.43
N TYR A 97 3.05 -17.37 5.41
CA TYR A 97 4.43 -16.84 5.48
C TYR A 97 5.40 -17.79 6.17
N GLY A 98 4.89 -18.77 6.92
CA GLY A 98 5.68 -19.59 7.80
C GLY A 98 6.12 -18.85 9.06
N ARG A 99 7.05 -19.46 9.78
CA ARG A 99 7.63 -18.93 11.02
C ARG A 99 9.11 -18.62 10.79
N VAL A 100 9.64 -17.76 11.63
CA VAL A 100 11.09 -17.64 11.80
C VAL A 100 11.60 -18.94 12.42
N ASP A 101 12.74 -19.43 11.93
CA ASP A 101 13.38 -20.66 12.38
C ASP A 101 13.48 -20.72 13.91
N ASP A 102 13.18 -21.89 14.47
CA ASP A 102 13.23 -22.19 15.90
C ASP A 102 12.38 -21.26 16.80
N SER A 103 11.34 -20.62 16.25
CA SER A 103 10.43 -19.75 17.01
C SER A 103 8.95 -19.97 16.69
N LEU A 104 8.07 -19.38 17.50
CA LEU A 104 6.63 -19.28 17.24
C LEU A 104 6.23 -18.02 16.47
N ILE A 105 7.20 -17.15 16.15
CA ILE A 105 6.97 -15.84 15.53
C ILE A 105 6.76 -16.03 14.03
N ALA A 106 5.69 -15.43 13.48
CA ALA A 106 5.49 -15.43 12.04
C ALA A 106 6.61 -14.70 11.29
N ALA A 107 7.00 -15.26 10.14
CA ALA A 107 7.87 -14.56 9.21
C ALA A 107 7.12 -13.38 8.57
N ARG A 108 7.83 -12.30 8.25
CA ARG A 108 7.26 -11.03 7.78
C ARG A 108 7.85 -10.61 6.43
N PRO A 109 7.01 -10.37 5.41
CA PRO A 109 7.40 -9.69 4.18
C PRO A 109 7.46 -8.17 4.40
N LEU A 110 8.35 -7.68 5.27
CA LEU A 110 8.49 -6.25 5.61
C LEU A 110 9.95 -5.82 5.50
N ASP A 111 10.28 -4.95 4.54
CA ASP A 111 11.65 -4.50 4.22
C ASP A 111 11.67 -2.98 4.00
N ASN A 112 12.68 -2.28 4.51
CA ASN A 112 12.96 -0.89 4.15
C ASN A 112 14.43 -0.62 3.75
N VAL A 113 15.18 -1.67 3.42
CA VAL A 113 16.57 -1.53 2.94
C VAL A 113 16.55 -0.91 1.54
N GLY A 114 17.39 0.09 1.33
CA GLY A 114 17.52 0.79 0.04
C GLY A 114 16.41 1.80 -0.28
N VAL A 115 15.34 1.88 0.53
CA VAL A 115 14.28 2.89 0.35
C VAL A 115 14.81 4.28 0.69
N GLN A 116 14.70 5.21 -0.26
CA GLN A 116 15.14 6.59 -0.15
C GLN A 116 13.98 7.52 0.26
N TYR A 117 13.67 7.60 1.55
CA TYR A 117 12.57 8.42 2.05
C TYR A 117 12.79 9.89 1.68
N GLY A 118 11.78 10.52 1.08
CA GLY A 118 11.84 11.93 0.66
C GLY A 118 12.61 12.23 -0.62
N LEU A 119 12.96 11.22 -1.44
CA LEU A 119 13.73 11.44 -2.68
C LEU A 119 13.06 12.45 -3.62
N GLN A 120 11.76 12.29 -3.91
CA GLN A 120 11.04 13.25 -4.75
C GLN A 120 11.02 14.65 -4.11
N ALA A 121 10.76 14.75 -2.80
CA ALA A 121 10.78 16.04 -2.09
C ALA A 121 12.15 16.73 -2.15
N PHE A 122 13.24 15.96 -2.12
CA PHE A 122 14.60 16.48 -2.32
C PHE A 122 14.81 16.95 -3.76
N ASN A 123 14.43 16.13 -4.74
CA ASN A 123 14.57 16.46 -6.16
C ASN A 123 13.71 17.67 -6.60
N GLU A 124 12.60 17.92 -5.90
CA GLU A 124 11.75 19.11 -6.09
C GLU A 124 12.23 20.33 -5.30
N GLY A 125 13.30 20.20 -4.51
CA GLY A 125 13.86 21.29 -3.71
C GLY A 125 13.05 21.66 -2.46
N LEU A 126 12.08 20.83 -2.06
CA LEU A 126 11.24 21.05 -0.88
C LEU A 126 12.02 20.80 0.42
N ILE A 127 12.95 19.84 0.40
CA ILE A 127 13.93 19.62 1.47
C ILE A 127 15.34 19.79 0.92
N ASN A 128 16.26 20.25 1.76
CA ASN A 128 17.66 20.41 1.38
C ASN A 128 18.43 19.08 1.47
N ALA A 129 19.65 19.07 0.92
CA ALA A 129 20.51 17.88 0.90
C ALA A 129 20.81 17.32 2.30
N GLN A 130 21.03 18.18 3.30
CA GLN A 130 21.34 17.73 4.65
C GLN A 130 20.14 17.07 5.32
N GLN A 131 18.94 17.64 5.14
CA GLN A 131 17.68 17.04 5.57
C GLN A 131 17.49 15.65 4.95
N PHE A 132 17.68 15.52 3.63
CA PHE A 132 17.52 14.24 2.92
C PHE A 132 18.52 13.17 3.39
N ILE A 133 19.79 13.54 3.57
CA ILE A 133 20.84 12.63 4.04
C ILE A 133 20.60 12.22 5.50
N ALA A 134 20.34 13.19 6.39
CA ALA A 134 20.09 12.92 7.81
C ALA A 134 18.86 12.03 8.01
N LEU A 135 17.77 12.30 7.29
CA LEU A 135 16.59 11.45 7.27
C LEU A 135 16.97 10.01 6.95
N ASN A 136 17.63 9.77 5.81
CA ASN A 136 17.91 8.41 5.39
C ASN A 136 18.97 7.68 6.22
N ARG A 137 19.86 8.43 6.87
CA ARG A 137 20.85 7.92 7.84
C ARG A 137 20.18 7.43 9.12
N ASP A 138 19.25 8.23 9.66
CA ASP A 138 18.78 8.07 11.03
C ASP A 138 17.33 7.50 11.12
N ILE A 139 16.63 7.30 9.99
CA ILE A 139 15.24 6.77 9.95
C ILE A 139 15.09 5.38 10.59
N GLY A 140 16.15 4.56 10.55
CA GLY A 140 16.16 3.22 11.15
C GLY A 140 15.14 2.23 10.59
N GLY A 141 14.65 1.35 11.47
CA GLY A 141 13.73 0.27 11.15
C GLY A 141 13.02 -0.25 12.40
N PHE A 142 12.49 -1.48 12.32
CA PHE A 142 11.76 -2.12 13.42
C PHE A 142 12.31 -3.50 13.74
N ASP A 143 12.42 -3.83 15.04
CA ASP A 143 12.62 -5.20 15.49
C ASP A 143 11.33 -6.04 15.34
N ARG A 144 11.32 -7.28 15.85
CA ARG A 144 10.16 -8.19 15.77
C ARG A 144 8.98 -7.79 16.65
N ASP A 145 9.21 -6.91 17.62
CA ASP A 145 8.21 -6.39 18.53
C ASP A 145 7.82 -4.94 18.17
N MET A 146 8.12 -4.53 16.94
CA MET A 146 7.87 -3.19 16.40
C MET A 146 8.48 -2.05 17.22
N ASN A 147 9.52 -2.33 18.02
CA ASN A 147 10.33 -1.26 18.60
C ASN A 147 11.19 -0.65 17.49
N HIS A 148 11.33 0.68 17.52
CA HIS A 148 12.25 1.38 16.63
C HIS A 148 13.70 0.97 16.95
N ILE A 149 14.48 0.68 15.92
CA ILE A 149 15.90 0.37 16.02
C ILE A 149 16.70 1.15 14.97
N PRO A 150 18.00 1.46 15.21
CA PRO A 150 18.82 2.20 14.24
C PRO A 150 19.01 1.48 12.91
N GLN A 151 18.87 0.14 12.88
CA GLN A 151 19.05 -0.65 11.68
C GLN A 151 17.76 -0.74 10.88
N ARG A 152 17.87 -0.58 9.56
CA ARG A 152 16.77 -0.87 8.63
C ARG A 152 16.33 -2.32 8.77
N HIS A 153 15.01 -2.54 8.77
CA HIS A 153 14.44 -3.87 8.90
C HIS A 153 14.47 -4.59 7.56
N VAL A 154 14.76 -5.89 7.63
CA VAL A 154 14.89 -6.78 6.47
C VAL A 154 13.69 -7.73 6.44
N ALA A 155 13.09 -7.92 5.27
CA ALA A 155 12.04 -8.91 5.09
C ALA A 155 12.60 -10.34 5.15
N ASP A 156 11.80 -11.27 5.67
CA ASP A 156 12.10 -12.69 5.57
C ASP A 156 11.95 -13.16 4.13
N ALA A 157 13.04 -13.64 3.53
CA ALA A 157 13.09 -13.95 2.09
C ALA A 157 11.99 -14.94 1.65
N GLN A 158 11.74 -15.99 2.45
CA GLN A 158 10.66 -16.93 2.15
C GLN A 158 9.29 -16.28 2.29
N ALA A 159 9.06 -15.42 3.29
CA ALA A 159 7.79 -14.72 3.44
C ALA A 159 7.53 -13.76 2.28
N SER A 160 8.55 -13.05 1.79
CA SER A 160 8.44 -12.18 0.60
C SER A 160 8.03 -12.98 -0.63
N LYS A 161 8.71 -14.10 -0.87
CA LYS A 161 8.39 -15.02 -1.95
C LYS A 161 6.95 -15.54 -1.84
N MET A 162 6.58 -16.08 -0.68
CA MET A 162 5.23 -16.61 -0.43
C MET A 162 4.14 -15.56 -0.60
N ALA A 163 4.38 -14.31 -0.18
CA ALA A 163 3.41 -13.24 -0.31
C ALA A 163 3.03 -12.95 -1.77
N ILE A 164 3.98 -13.07 -2.69
CA ILE A 164 3.76 -12.91 -4.13
C ILE A 164 3.15 -14.19 -4.73
N GLU A 165 3.76 -15.35 -4.46
CA GLU A 165 3.32 -16.64 -5.01
C GLU A 165 1.86 -16.96 -4.63
N SER A 166 1.46 -16.63 -3.41
CA SER A 166 0.11 -16.87 -2.91
C SER A 166 -0.91 -15.82 -3.33
N GLY A 167 -0.49 -14.69 -3.92
CA GLY A 167 -1.35 -13.55 -4.23
C GLY A 167 -1.78 -12.72 -3.00
N ARG A 168 -1.03 -12.76 -1.89
CA ARG A 168 -1.25 -11.85 -0.74
C ARG A 168 -0.86 -10.42 -1.09
N VAL A 169 0.15 -10.27 -1.94
CA VAL A 169 0.29 -9.12 -2.82
C VAL A 169 -0.56 -9.39 -4.06
N LEU A 170 -1.51 -8.50 -4.34
CA LEU A 170 -2.48 -8.68 -5.43
C LEU A 170 -1.76 -8.71 -6.79
N PHE A 171 -1.93 -9.78 -7.58
CA PHE A 171 -1.26 -9.96 -8.88
C PHE A 171 -1.99 -9.29 -10.06
N GLY A 172 -3.29 -8.97 -9.95
CA GLY A 172 -4.08 -8.40 -11.06
C GLY A 172 -4.41 -9.36 -12.22
N GLY A 173 -3.64 -10.43 -12.41
CA GLY A 173 -3.94 -11.51 -13.36
C GLY A 173 -4.87 -12.59 -12.79
N GLY A 174 -4.80 -13.78 -13.40
CA GLY A 174 -5.60 -14.94 -12.96
C GLY A 174 -7.11 -14.67 -13.10
N GLY A 175 -7.87 -14.90 -12.02
CA GLY A 175 -9.31 -14.62 -12.01
C GLY A 175 -9.65 -13.14 -12.21
N LEU A 176 -8.75 -12.21 -11.89
CA LEU A 176 -9.01 -10.79 -12.10
C LEU A 176 -8.86 -10.35 -13.56
N ALA A 177 -8.33 -11.19 -14.46
CA ALA A 177 -8.23 -10.86 -15.88
C ALA A 177 -9.60 -10.76 -16.57
N ASN A 178 -10.61 -11.45 -16.04
CA ASN A 178 -11.93 -11.61 -16.65
C ASN A 178 -13.10 -11.42 -15.69
N THR A 179 -12.85 -11.04 -14.44
CA THR A 179 -13.90 -10.71 -13.46
C THR A 179 -14.33 -9.26 -13.65
N PRO A 180 -15.63 -8.96 -13.84
CA PRO A 180 -16.16 -7.60 -13.75
C PRO A 180 -15.85 -6.92 -12.41
N ILE A 181 -15.32 -5.69 -12.43
CA ILE A 181 -14.92 -4.93 -11.23
C ILE A 181 -15.49 -3.52 -11.32
N ILE A 182 -16.26 -3.14 -10.31
CA ILE A 182 -16.61 -1.74 -10.02
C ILE A 182 -15.91 -1.36 -8.71
N ASP A 183 -14.92 -0.48 -8.79
CA ASP A 183 -14.26 0.12 -7.62
C ASP A 183 -14.98 1.44 -7.29
N TYR A 184 -15.78 1.41 -6.22
CA TYR A 184 -16.59 2.53 -5.77
C TYR A 184 -16.07 3.08 -4.46
N ARG A 185 -15.73 4.36 -4.44
CA ARG A 185 -15.00 4.97 -3.33
C ARG A 185 -15.55 6.32 -2.88
N SER A 186 -15.55 6.50 -1.56
CA SER A 186 -15.51 7.83 -0.95
C SER A 186 -14.09 8.39 -1.03
N TYR A 187 -13.97 9.70 -1.20
CA TYR A 187 -12.67 10.37 -1.16
C TYR A 187 -12.33 10.81 0.27
N THR A 188 -11.19 10.33 0.78
CA THR A 188 -10.77 10.59 2.17
C THR A 188 -9.37 11.20 2.28
N ASP A 189 -8.62 11.33 1.18
CA ASP A 189 -7.26 11.90 1.18
C ASP A 189 -7.21 13.37 1.62
N ASN A 190 -8.34 14.08 1.61
CA ASN A 190 -8.46 15.46 2.11
C ASN A 190 -8.85 15.56 3.59
N ARG A 191 -9.05 14.45 4.30
CA ARG A 191 -9.36 14.49 5.73
C ARG A 191 -8.17 15.09 6.48
N GLU A 192 -8.44 16.10 7.29
CA GLU A 192 -7.40 16.83 8.04
C GLU A 192 -6.55 15.88 8.91
N ASN A 193 -7.20 14.97 9.63
CA ASN A 193 -6.53 13.96 10.45
C ASN A 193 -6.05 12.73 9.66
N GLY A 194 -6.14 12.76 8.32
CA GLY A 194 -5.80 11.64 7.44
C GLY A 194 -6.76 10.46 7.51
N ASP A 195 -6.57 9.51 6.60
CA ASP A 195 -7.33 8.27 6.54
C ASP A 195 -6.54 7.20 5.76
N ILE A 196 -6.59 5.95 6.21
CA ILE A 196 -5.87 4.84 5.59
C ILE A 196 -6.45 4.44 4.22
N HIS A 197 -7.69 4.80 3.91
CA HIS A 197 -8.40 4.44 2.68
C HIS A 197 -8.03 5.34 1.50
N MET A 198 -6.72 5.60 1.35
CA MET A 198 -6.18 6.48 0.32
C MET A 198 -6.61 6.04 -1.08
N ILE A 199 -6.94 7.02 -1.93
CA ILE A 199 -7.40 6.78 -3.29
C ILE A 199 -6.32 6.12 -4.16
N VAL A 200 -5.03 6.31 -3.87
CA VAL A 200 -3.91 5.67 -4.59
C VAL A 200 -4.05 4.16 -4.74
N HIS A 201 -4.69 3.48 -3.80
CA HIS A 201 -4.87 2.03 -3.83
C HIS A 201 -5.73 1.54 -5.00
N GLN A 202 -6.68 2.34 -5.51
CA GLN A 202 -7.44 1.98 -6.72
C GLN A 202 -6.54 1.99 -7.95
N PHE A 203 -5.66 2.99 -8.04
CA PHE A 203 -4.72 3.15 -9.14
C PHE A 203 -3.64 2.07 -9.11
N SER A 204 -3.14 1.70 -7.92
CA SER A 204 -2.27 0.53 -7.78
C SER A 204 -2.95 -0.76 -8.27
N THR A 205 -4.25 -0.93 -8.00
CA THR A 205 -5.00 -2.09 -8.49
C THR A 205 -5.14 -2.08 -10.01
N ARG A 206 -5.47 -0.93 -10.62
CA ARG A 206 -5.50 -0.76 -12.09
C ARG A 206 -4.16 -1.06 -12.72
N GLU A 207 -3.07 -0.54 -12.16
CA GLU A 207 -1.73 -0.76 -12.68
C GLU A 207 -1.37 -2.25 -12.67
N ARG A 208 -1.74 -3.00 -11.61
CA ARG A 208 -1.55 -4.45 -11.56
C ARG A 208 -2.37 -5.19 -12.64
N LEU A 209 -3.60 -4.76 -12.92
CA LEU A 209 -4.39 -5.32 -14.02
C LEU A 209 -3.71 -5.07 -15.38
N LEU A 210 -3.23 -3.85 -15.61
CA LEU A 210 -2.52 -3.48 -16.84
C LEU A 210 -1.23 -4.27 -17.00
N ASN A 211 -0.41 -4.37 -15.95
CA ASN A 211 0.85 -5.10 -15.96
C ASN A 211 0.65 -6.60 -16.23
N ALA A 212 -0.38 -7.21 -15.64
CA ALA A 212 -0.62 -8.65 -15.78
C ALA A 212 -1.35 -9.04 -17.07
N ASN A 213 -2.25 -8.18 -17.57
CA ASN A 213 -3.19 -8.55 -18.64
C ASN A 213 -3.04 -7.71 -19.91
N GLY A 214 -2.29 -6.61 -19.87
CA GLY A 214 -2.19 -5.63 -20.95
C GLY A 214 -3.44 -4.76 -21.13
N HIS A 215 -4.45 -4.91 -20.28
CA HIS A 215 -5.70 -4.16 -20.29
C HIS A 215 -6.32 -4.10 -18.90
N ALA A 216 -7.31 -3.22 -18.75
CA ALA A 216 -8.15 -3.14 -17.55
C ALA A 216 -9.62 -2.87 -17.91
N ASP A 217 -10.08 -3.38 -19.06
CA ASP A 217 -11.45 -3.14 -19.56
C ASP A 217 -12.55 -3.58 -18.58
N ASN A 218 -12.22 -4.57 -17.74
CA ASN A 218 -13.07 -5.09 -16.69
C ASN A 218 -13.13 -4.22 -15.42
N HIS A 219 -12.39 -3.12 -15.35
CA HIS A 219 -12.30 -2.29 -14.16
C HIS A 219 -12.90 -0.92 -14.41
N VAL A 220 -13.85 -0.53 -13.56
CA VAL A 220 -14.53 0.76 -13.59
C VAL A 220 -14.35 1.44 -12.24
N MET A 221 -13.74 2.62 -12.25
CA MET A 221 -13.54 3.44 -11.05
C MET A 221 -14.61 4.52 -10.95
N THR A 222 -15.24 4.63 -9.79
CA THR A 222 -16.23 5.67 -9.51
C THR A 222 -16.00 6.27 -8.13
N VAL A 223 -15.90 7.61 -8.08
CA VAL A 223 -15.49 8.33 -6.87
C VAL A 223 -16.49 9.42 -6.51
N GLY A 224 -16.80 9.54 -5.22
CA GLY A 224 -17.59 10.65 -4.68
C GLY A 224 -19.10 10.51 -4.81
N GLY A 225 -19.59 9.31 -5.11
CA GLY A 225 -21.02 9.05 -5.14
C GLY A 225 -21.66 8.97 -3.74
N LEU A 226 -22.99 8.90 -3.71
CA LEU A 226 -23.77 8.66 -2.49
C LEU A 226 -23.92 7.16 -2.21
N TRP A 227 -23.63 6.76 -0.98
CA TRP A 227 -23.69 5.36 -0.55
C TRP A 227 -25.08 4.98 -0.06
N GLY A 228 -25.88 4.38 -0.95
CA GLY A 228 -27.21 3.87 -0.61
C GLY A 228 -27.92 3.16 -1.77
N PHE A 229 -29.10 2.62 -1.44
CA PHE A 229 -30.01 1.98 -2.40
C PHE A 229 -31.33 2.75 -2.56
N GLU A 230 -31.51 3.80 -1.77
CA GLU A 230 -32.73 4.60 -1.70
C GLU A 230 -32.67 5.80 -2.67
N GLU A 231 -33.83 6.40 -2.95
CA GLU A 231 -33.95 7.50 -3.91
C GLU A 231 -33.07 8.73 -3.57
N ASP A 232 -32.82 8.98 -2.29
CA ASP A 232 -31.98 10.09 -1.83
C ASP A 232 -30.47 9.82 -1.93
N ARG A 233 -30.07 8.54 -2.07
CA ARG A 233 -28.68 8.08 -2.19
C ARG A 233 -28.57 6.91 -3.17
N PRO A 234 -28.90 7.09 -4.46
CA PRO A 234 -29.16 5.96 -5.36
C PRO A 234 -27.91 5.36 -6.00
N ASP A 235 -26.75 6.02 -5.91
CA ASP A 235 -25.60 5.73 -6.77
C ASP A 235 -25.06 4.30 -6.59
N LEU A 236 -25.00 3.78 -5.35
CA LEU A 236 -24.60 2.39 -5.12
C LEU A 236 -25.62 1.39 -5.72
N GLY A 237 -26.93 1.61 -5.51
CA GLY A 237 -27.98 0.79 -6.11
C GLY A 237 -27.94 0.77 -7.64
N ASN A 238 -27.64 1.91 -8.27
CA ASN A 238 -27.45 2.02 -9.71
C ASN A 238 -26.23 1.21 -10.19
N LEU A 239 -25.10 1.27 -9.47
CA LEU A 239 -23.92 0.46 -9.78
C LEU A 239 -24.18 -1.04 -9.62
N PHE A 240 -24.93 -1.45 -8.60
CA PHE A 240 -25.36 -2.84 -8.43
C PHE A 240 -26.23 -3.33 -9.60
N THR A 241 -27.16 -2.50 -10.08
CA THR A 241 -28.01 -2.81 -11.25
C THR A 241 -27.17 -2.94 -12.53
N GLN A 242 -26.15 -2.10 -12.69
CA GLN A 242 -25.22 -2.20 -13.82
C GLN A 242 -24.32 -3.44 -13.73
N MET A 243 -23.87 -3.82 -12.52
CA MET A 243 -23.14 -5.07 -12.30
C MET A 243 -24.00 -6.29 -12.62
N ASP A 244 -25.26 -6.31 -12.18
CA ASP A 244 -26.23 -7.37 -12.50
C ASP A 244 -26.41 -7.50 -14.03
N SER A 245 -26.65 -6.37 -14.71
CA SER A 245 -26.77 -6.35 -16.18
C SER A 245 -25.52 -6.89 -16.89
N TRP A 246 -24.33 -6.53 -16.40
CA TRP A 246 -23.06 -7.03 -16.94
C TRP A 246 -22.93 -8.55 -16.77
N LEU A 247 -23.19 -9.07 -15.57
CA LEU A 247 -23.10 -10.50 -15.27
C LEU A 247 -24.15 -11.31 -16.05
N MET A 248 -25.39 -10.83 -16.13
CA MET A 248 -26.45 -11.50 -16.90
C MET A 248 -26.13 -11.54 -18.39
N ALA A 249 -25.60 -10.45 -18.97
CA ALA A 249 -25.14 -10.44 -20.35
C ALA A 249 -23.99 -11.44 -20.59
N MET A 250 -23.08 -11.61 -19.63
CA MET A 250 -22.02 -12.64 -19.71
C MET A 250 -22.58 -14.07 -19.65
N LEU A 251 -23.61 -14.31 -18.85
CA LEU A 251 -24.28 -15.61 -18.71
C LEU A 251 -25.08 -15.97 -19.97
N ASP A 252 -25.74 -14.99 -20.58
CA ASP A 252 -26.52 -15.15 -21.81
C ASP A 252 -25.63 -15.31 -23.06
N ASP A 253 -24.37 -14.88 -22.99
CA ASP A 253 -23.41 -15.04 -24.07
C ASP A 253 -22.97 -16.50 -24.24
N THR A 254 -23.69 -17.21 -25.11
CA THR A 254 -23.41 -18.60 -25.53
C THR A 254 -22.34 -18.71 -26.62
N SER A 255 -21.71 -17.60 -27.04
CA SER A 255 -20.68 -17.62 -28.09
C SER A 255 -19.38 -18.30 -27.64
N THR A 256 -18.46 -18.56 -28.57
CA THR A 256 -17.19 -19.27 -28.31
C THR A 256 -15.93 -18.42 -28.00
N PRO A 257 -15.92 -17.07 -27.97
CA PRO A 257 -14.76 -16.30 -27.51
C PRO A 257 -14.31 -16.70 -26.11
N ASN A 258 -13.04 -16.40 -25.79
CA ASN A 258 -12.53 -16.58 -24.44
C ASN A 258 -13.24 -15.65 -23.44
N ALA A 259 -13.11 -15.96 -22.15
CA ALA A 259 -13.83 -15.25 -21.09
C ALA A 259 -13.52 -13.73 -21.03
N VAL A 260 -12.33 -13.30 -21.44
CA VAL A 260 -11.96 -11.87 -21.47
C VAL A 260 -12.77 -11.13 -22.54
N VAL A 261 -12.89 -11.69 -23.74
CA VAL A 261 -13.69 -11.07 -24.82
C VAL A 261 -15.16 -11.03 -24.42
N LYS A 262 -15.69 -12.10 -23.82
CA LYS A 262 -17.08 -12.13 -23.33
C LYS A 262 -17.33 -11.06 -22.27
N MET A 263 -16.45 -11.00 -21.27
CA MET A 263 -16.52 -9.97 -20.23
C MET A 263 -16.55 -8.57 -20.84
N ARG A 264 -15.66 -8.29 -21.80
CA ARG A 264 -15.57 -6.96 -22.43
C ARG A 264 -16.84 -6.62 -23.20
N ASN A 265 -17.34 -7.55 -24.01
CA ASN A 265 -18.53 -7.34 -24.85
C ASN A 265 -19.81 -7.20 -24.03
N ALA A 266 -19.87 -7.84 -22.86
CA ALA A 266 -21.02 -7.80 -21.96
C ALA A 266 -21.08 -6.53 -21.09
N LYS A 267 -20.00 -5.75 -21.03
CA LYS A 267 -19.93 -4.54 -20.20
C LYS A 267 -20.93 -3.49 -20.71
N PRO A 268 -21.80 -2.92 -19.86
CA PRO A 268 -22.68 -1.85 -20.28
C PRO A 268 -21.89 -0.63 -20.81
N ASP A 269 -22.27 -0.11 -21.98
CA ASP A 269 -21.57 1.03 -22.62
C ASP A 269 -21.57 2.30 -21.76
N THR A 270 -22.57 2.45 -20.88
CA THR A 270 -22.68 3.58 -19.94
C THR A 270 -21.84 3.40 -18.68
N LEU A 271 -21.36 2.18 -18.41
CA LEU A 271 -20.58 1.87 -17.21
C LEU A 271 -19.10 2.17 -17.48
N VAL A 272 -18.77 3.44 -17.41
CA VAL A 272 -17.40 3.96 -17.57
C VAL A 272 -16.89 4.56 -16.28
N ASP A 273 -15.56 4.71 -16.20
CA ASP A 273 -14.92 5.48 -15.15
C ASP A 273 -15.60 6.85 -15.00
N ASN A 274 -15.81 7.27 -13.76
CA ASN A 274 -16.47 8.54 -13.48
C ASN A 274 -16.10 9.11 -12.12
N CYS A 275 -16.43 10.38 -11.92
CA CYS A 275 -16.41 11.01 -10.62
C CYS A 275 -17.60 11.96 -10.46
N TRP A 276 -18.03 12.16 -9.22
CA TRP A 276 -19.12 13.07 -8.90
C TRP A 276 -18.58 14.46 -8.50
N ASP A 277 -19.03 15.53 -9.14
CA ASP A 277 -18.86 16.88 -8.60
C ASP A 277 -20.01 17.17 -7.63
N ASN A 278 -19.66 17.35 -6.36
CA ASN A 278 -20.61 17.61 -5.27
C ASN A 278 -20.54 19.07 -4.76
N SER A 279 -19.80 19.94 -5.43
CA SER A 279 -19.55 21.32 -4.98
C SER A 279 -20.70 22.28 -5.31
N GLY A 280 -21.53 21.92 -6.30
CA GLY A 280 -22.65 22.71 -6.78
C GLY A 280 -23.97 22.47 -6.03
N VAL A 281 -24.99 23.27 -6.36
CA VAL A 281 -26.37 23.08 -5.87
C VAL A 281 -26.95 21.74 -6.35
N SER A 282 -26.60 21.35 -7.58
CA SER A 282 -26.88 20.03 -8.15
C SER A 282 -25.57 19.25 -8.31
N ARG A 283 -25.60 17.96 -7.95
CA ARG A 283 -24.49 17.04 -8.19
C ARG A 283 -24.38 16.71 -9.68
N GLU A 284 -23.16 16.60 -10.18
CA GLU A 284 -22.88 16.23 -11.58
C GLU A 284 -22.08 14.92 -11.61
N ASN A 285 -22.49 13.95 -12.44
CA ASN A 285 -21.71 12.75 -12.71
C ASN A 285 -20.88 12.96 -13.97
N ILE A 286 -19.56 12.99 -13.82
CA ILE A 286 -18.61 13.26 -14.90
C ILE A 286 -18.03 11.94 -15.37
N ALA A 287 -18.49 11.47 -16.53
CA ALA A 287 -17.92 10.31 -17.22
C ALA A 287 -16.53 10.67 -17.78
N GLN A 288 -15.49 10.16 -17.12
CA GLN A 288 -14.09 10.47 -17.43
C GLN A 288 -13.18 9.40 -16.84
N GLU A 289 -12.21 8.95 -17.63
CA GLU A 289 -11.17 8.01 -17.18
C GLU A 289 -10.46 8.53 -15.92
N GLN A 290 -10.40 7.68 -14.90
CA GLN A 290 -9.69 8.01 -13.66
C GLN A 290 -8.19 7.72 -13.85
N THR A 291 -7.36 8.73 -13.62
CA THR A 291 -5.90 8.60 -13.67
C THR A 291 -5.27 9.01 -12.34
N PHE A 292 -4.12 8.43 -11.99
CA PHE A 292 -3.41 8.76 -10.75
C PHE A 292 -3.01 10.24 -10.70
N SER A 293 -2.49 10.77 -11.81
CA SER A 293 -2.06 12.15 -11.95
C SER A 293 -2.51 12.71 -13.28
N GLY A 294 -2.98 13.96 -13.30
CA GLY A 294 -3.42 14.65 -14.50
C GLY A 294 -4.17 15.93 -14.18
N GLU A 295 -4.59 16.63 -15.23
CA GLU A 295 -5.30 17.91 -15.13
C GLU A 295 -6.82 17.76 -15.38
N SER A 296 -7.33 16.53 -15.38
CA SER A 296 -8.74 16.25 -15.62
C SER A 296 -9.63 16.82 -14.50
N ARG A 297 -10.93 16.99 -14.77
CA ARG A 297 -11.86 17.50 -13.74
C ARG A 297 -11.93 16.53 -12.55
N CYS A 298 -11.88 15.22 -12.82
CA CYS A 298 -11.80 14.23 -11.75
C CYS A 298 -10.48 14.29 -10.95
N ASN A 299 -9.34 14.57 -11.59
CA ASN A 299 -8.08 14.79 -10.86
C ASN A 299 -8.12 16.05 -9.99
N GLN A 300 -8.81 17.10 -10.43
CA GLN A 300 -8.96 18.34 -9.66
C GLN A 300 -9.89 18.15 -8.45
N LEU A 301 -10.99 17.41 -8.62
CA LEU A 301 -11.94 17.09 -7.55
C LEU A 301 -11.37 16.08 -6.54
N TYR A 302 -10.66 15.07 -7.04
CA TYR A 302 -10.22 13.89 -6.28
C TYR A 302 -8.74 13.60 -6.54
N ARG A 303 -7.88 14.55 -6.14
CA ARG A 303 -6.42 14.43 -6.32
C ARG A 303 -5.89 13.20 -5.58
N ALA A 304 -5.16 12.33 -6.30
CA ALA A 304 -4.44 11.24 -5.67
C ALA A 304 -3.10 11.71 -5.11
N TYR A 305 -2.69 11.09 -4.00
CA TYR A 305 -1.41 11.36 -3.36
C TYR A 305 -0.58 10.07 -3.26
N PRO A 306 0.75 10.15 -3.45
CA PRO A 306 1.62 8.99 -3.35
C PRO A 306 1.76 8.49 -1.90
N THR A 307 2.29 7.28 -1.76
CA THR A 307 2.84 6.76 -0.51
C THR A 307 4.33 7.11 -0.38
N ALA A 308 4.89 6.98 0.81
CA ALA A 308 6.32 7.22 1.06
C ALA A 308 7.25 6.41 0.12
N ARG A 309 6.85 5.20 -0.28
CA ARG A 309 7.61 4.39 -1.25
C ARG A 309 7.54 4.94 -2.67
N GLN A 310 6.40 5.47 -3.09
CA GLN A 310 6.27 6.12 -4.40
C GLN A 310 7.06 7.43 -4.44
N VAL A 311 7.08 8.20 -3.34
CA VAL A 311 7.98 9.36 -3.19
C VAL A 311 9.46 8.95 -3.27
N ALA A 312 9.79 7.73 -2.84
CA ALA A 312 11.12 7.14 -2.95
C ALA A 312 11.43 6.53 -4.34
N GLY A 313 10.54 6.69 -5.33
CA GLY A 313 10.69 6.17 -6.70
C GLY A 313 9.96 4.86 -6.99
N GLY A 314 9.23 4.29 -6.02
CA GLY A 314 8.48 3.05 -6.19
C GLY A 314 7.35 3.15 -7.22
N GLN A 315 7.09 2.04 -7.90
CA GLN A 315 6.06 1.94 -8.95
C GLN A 315 4.64 2.17 -8.41
N LEU A 316 3.74 2.62 -9.29
CA LEU A 316 2.31 2.81 -8.96
C LEU A 316 1.63 1.50 -8.56
N SER A 317 2.05 0.37 -9.12
CA SER A 317 1.57 -0.97 -8.75
C SER A 317 1.81 -1.30 -7.27
N ASN A 318 2.83 -0.70 -6.62
CA ASN A 318 3.11 -0.84 -5.19
C ASN A 318 3.11 -2.31 -4.71
N ASP A 319 3.74 -3.20 -5.48
CA ASP A 319 3.75 -4.66 -5.31
C ASP A 319 5.16 -5.25 -5.10
N VAL A 320 6.16 -4.38 -4.93
CA VAL A 320 7.52 -4.77 -4.52
C VAL A 320 7.63 -4.77 -3.00
N ILE A 321 7.91 -5.93 -2.42
CA ILE A 321 8.15 -6.11 -0.98
C ILE A 321 9.59 -5.73 -0.64
N LYS A 322 10.53 -6.34 -1.36
CA LYS A 322 11.96 -6.13 -1.25
C LYS A 322 12.50 -5.81 -2.64
N CYS A 323 12.99 -4.60 -2.83
CA CYS A 323 13.59 -4.18 -4.09
C CYS A 323 14.94 -4.88 -4.31
N GLN A 324 15.33 -5.04 -5.58
CA GLN A 324 16.74 -5.24 -5.90
C GLN A 324 17.50 -3.94 -5.63
N LEU A 325 18.78 -4.02 -5.27
CA LEU A 325 19.58 -2.84 -4.98
C LEU A 325 20.50 -2.51 -6.15
N LYS A 326 20.56 -1.23 -6.52
CA LYS A 326 21.57 -0.66 -7.41
C LYS A 326 22.53 0.24 -6.62
N VAL A 327 23.73 0.41 -7.16
CA VAL A 327 24.67 1.43 -6.66
C VAL A 327 24.04 2.81 -6.88
N LEU A 328 24.30 3.76 -5.99
CA LEU A 328 23.81 5.13 -6.17
C LEU A 328 24.35 5.70 -7.48
N ASP A 329 23.46 6.34 -8.23
CA ASP A 329 23.81 7.12 -9.40
C ASP A 329 23.59 8.60 -9.09
N ARG A 330 24.57 9.45 -9.39
CA ARG A 330 24.45 10.89 -9.14
C ARG A 330 23.38 11.51 -10.05
N GLU A 331 23.08 10.87 -11.18
CA GLU A 331 22.01 11.30 -12.10
C GLU A 331 20.59 11.09 -11.54
N ASP A 332 20.43 10.25 -10.51
CA ASP A 332 19.13 10.07 -9.83
C ASP A 332 18.74 11.29 -8.96
N TYR A 333 19.66 12.24 -8.75
CA TYR A 333 19.50 13.40 -7.85
C TYR A 333 19.49 14.71 -8.64
N LEU A 334 18.31 15.31 -8.78
CA LEU A 334 18.10 16.55 -9.53
C LEU A 334 18.58 17.78 -8.73
N SER A 335 18.49 17.71 -7.41
CA SER A 335 19.03 18.73 -6.51
C SER A 335 20.52 18.53 -6.27
N ALA A 336 21.29 19.62 -6.27
CA ALA A 336 22.74 19.57 -6.18
C ALA A 336 23.23 18.98 -4.85
N LEU A 337 24.15 18.00 -4.93
CA LEU A 337 24.90 17.45 -3.81
C LEU A 337 26.37 17.88 -3.92
N SER A 338 26.92 18.46 -2.85
CA SER A 338 28.37 18.65 -2.75
C SER A 338 29.09 17.30 -2.73
N ASP A 339 30.40 17.28 -3.00
CA ASP A 339 31.16 16.02 -2.96
C ASP A 339 31.19 15.41 -1.55
N SER A 340 31.17 16.23 -0.49
CA SER A 340 31.06 15.73 0.89
C SER A 340 29.70 15.11 1.18
N GLN A 341 28.63 15.74 0.72
CA GLN A 341 27.26 15.22 0.85
C GLN A 341 27.08 13.92 0.04
N TRP A 342 27.69 13.85 -1.15
CA TRP A 342 27.70 12.64 -1.96
C TRP A 342 28.39 11.48 -1.23
N MET A 343 29.58 11.71 -0.64
CA MET A 343 30.26 10.69 0.14
C MET A 343 29.46 10.24 1.37
N GLU A 344 28.80 11.18 2.07
CA GLU A 344 27.93 10.83 3.20
C GLU A 344 26.75 9.97 2.76
N LEU A 345 26.09 10.33 1.65
CA LEU A 345 24.97 9.57 1.09
C LEU A 345 25.41 8.15 0.66
N GLN A 346 26.60 8.00 0.09
CA GLN A 346 27.18 6.69 -0.23
C GLN A 346 27.43 5.84 1.03
N GLN A 347 27.78 6.44 2.16
CA GLN A 347 27.92 5.73 3.44
C GLN A 347 26.56 5.29 4.00
N VAL A 348 25.55 6.16 3.91
CA VAL A 348 24.16 5.84 4.32
C VAL A 348 23.64 4.61 3.57
N PHE A 349 23.90 4.55 2.26
CA PHE A 349 23.43 3.48 1.39
C PHE A 349 24.57 2.57 0.91
N ILE A 350 25.39 2.08 1.85
CA ILE A 350 26.54 1.21 1.53
C ILE A 350 26.17 -0.08 0.78
N LEU A 351 24.95 -0.59 0.99
CA LEU A 351 24.42 -1.76 0.29
C LEU A 351 23.73 -1.42 -1.04
N GLY A 352 23.57 -0.14 -1.36
CA GLY A 352 22.81 0.37 -2.50
C GLY A 352 21.42 0.89 -2.13
N VAL A 353 20.76 1.45 -3.14
CA VAL A 353 19.39 1.99 -3.10
C VAL A 353 18.47 1.10 -3.95
N CYS A 354 17.16 1.18 -3.72
CA CYS A 354 16.20 0.42 -4.52
C CYS A 354 16.31 0.75 -6.01
N ASP A 355 16.49 -0.30 -6.82
CA ASP A 355 16.26 -0.30 -8.26
C ASP A 355 14.80 -0.67 -8.50
N TRP A 356 13.93 0.34 -8.50
CA TRP A 356 12.48 0.13 -8.64
C TRP A 356 12.07 -0.36 -10.02
N ASP A 357 12.95 -0.26 -11.03
CA ASP A 357 12.71 -0.82 -12.36
C ASP A 357 12.91 -2.34 -12.38
N LYS A 358 13.55 -2.88 -11.35
CA LYS A 358 13.58 -4.31 -11.07
C LYS A 358 12.39 -4.63 -10.18
N GLY A 359 11.61 -5.64 -10.56
CA GLY A 359 10.57 -6.20 -9.71
C GLY A 359 11.14 -6.76 -8.39
N ASP A 360 10.29 -7.45 -7.64
CA ASP A 360 10.69 -7.97 -6.32
C ASP A 360 11.96 -8.86 -6.37
N ALA A 361 12.85 -8.67 -5.40
CA ALA A 361 14.12 -9.36 -5.31
C ALA A 361 14.00 -10.89 -5.16
N SER A 362 12.83 -11.39 -4.74
CA SER A 362 12.57 -12.83 -4.72
C SER A 362 12.50 -13.44 -6.12
N GLY A 363 12.26 -12.64 -7.17
CA GLY A 363 11.97 -13.12 -8.53
C GLY A 363 10.69 -13.97 -8.61
N ALA A 364 9.85 -13.93 -7.56
CA ALA A 364 8.64 -14.71 -7.46
C ALA A 364 7.58 -14.21 -8.44
N SER A 365 6.72 -15.14 -8.88
CA SER A 365 5.52 -14.83 -9.63
C SER A 365 4.34 -15.55 -9.01
N TYR A 366 3.13 -15.03 -9.24
CA TYR A 366 1.91 -15.66 -8.75
C TYR A 366 1.76 -17.10 -9.26
N GLN A 367 1.42 -18.04 -8.36
CA GLN A 367 1.38 -19.47 -8.67
C GLN A 367 -0.03 -20.03 -8.92
N GLY A 368 -1.07 -19.18 -8.92
CA GLY A 368 -2.43 -19.58 -9.27
C GLY A 368 -3.42 -19.60 -8.12
N THR A 369 -4.67 -19.93 -8.46
CA THR A 369 -5.79 -19.96 -7.51
C THR A 369 -5.88 -21.32 -6.80
N TRP A 370 -6.61 -21.35 -5.70
CA TRP A 370 -6.83 -22.57 -4.90
C TRP A 370 -5.55 -23.20 -4.35
N ALA A 371 -4.52 -22.41 -4.07
CA ALA A 371 -3.32 -22.90 -3.39
C ALA A 371 -3.65 -23.44 -1.99
N SER A 372 -3.00 -24.53 -1.60
CA SER A 372 -3.01 -25.05 -0.24
C SER A 372 -1.72 -24.67 0.46
N PHE A 373 -1.84 -24.25 1.72
CA PHE A 373 -0.70 -24.04 2.61
C PHE A 373 -0.54 -25.22 3.59
N GLY A 374 -1.07 -26.37 3.19
CA GLY A 374 -1.29 -27.55 4.02
C GLY A 374 -2.77 -27.76 4.37
N PRO A 375 -3.19 -29.02 4.61
CA PRO A 375 -2.40 -30.25 4.51
C PRO A 375 -2.36 -30.86 3.09
N SER A 376 -3.09 -30.30 2.12
CA SER A 376 -3.15 -30.89 0.77
C SER A 376 -1.78 -30.80 0.08
N THR A 377 -1.32 -31.93 -0.47
CA THR A 377 -0.06 -32.02 -1.22
C THR A 377 -0.24 -31.78 -2.72
N VAL A 378 -1.49 -31.76 -3.22
CA VAL A 378 -1.81 -31.67 -4.66
C VAL A 378 -1.57 -30.28 -5.22
N ASN A 379 -1.91 -29.27 -4.44
CA ASN A 379 -1.91 -27.84 -4.77
C ASN A 379 -1.11 -27.06 -3.72
N ARG A 380 -0.12 -27.72 -3.11
CA ARG A 380 0.70 -27.12 -2.05
C ARG A 380 1.59 -26.04 -2.63
N LEU A 381 1.56 -24.87 -2.00
CA LEU A 381 2.54 -23.80 -2.20
C LEU A 381 3.76 -24.05 -1.30
#